data_AF-A0A5R9BZQ2-F1
#
_entry.id   AF-A0A5R9BZQ2-F1
#
_cell.length_a   1.000
_cell.length_b   1.000
_cell.length_c   1.000
_cell.angle_alpha   90.00
_cell.angle_beta   90.00
_cell.angle_gamma   90.00
#
_symmetry.space_group_name_H-M   'P 1'
#
loop_
_entity.id
_entity.type
_entity.pdbx_description
1 polymer ?
#
loop_
_entity_poly.entity_id
_entity_poly.type
_entity_poly.pdbx_seq_one_letter_code
_entity_poly.pdbx_strand_id
1 'polypeptide(L)'
;MEKKRAPKVIEVGMLPNMFLMVKFDDNTVRYWRSKLNQEEINIFKSGKENIFGFTRLTPQFYWIGNDIAIDNNNFFKVNNVTYSGNDIYNNGLMHY
;
A
#
# COMPACT_ATOMS: atom_id res chain seq x y z
N MET A 1 -25.76 -9.91 2.20
CA MET A 1 -24.68 -10.56 2.97
C MET A 1 -24.06 -9.50 3.86
N GLU A 2 -24.16 -9.64 5.18
CA GLU A 2 -23.46 -8.77 6.14
C GLU A 2 -21.95 -8.93 5.92
N LYS A 3 -21.26 -7.85 5.55
CA LYS A 3 -19.79 -7.86 5.57
C LYS A 3 -19.38 -8.01 7.02
N LYS A 4 -18.79 -9.15 7.40
CA LYS A 4 -18.19 -9.33 8.72
C LYS A 4 -17.27 -8.14 8.99
N ARG A 5 -17.43 -7.52 10.17
CA ARG A 5 -16.55 -6.45 10.62
C ARG A 5 -15.11 -6.96 10.55
N ALA A 6 -14.27 -6.26 9.80
CA ALA A 6 -12.89 -6.68 9.67
C ALA A 6 -12.18 -6.54 11.04
N PRO A 7 -11.20 -7.41 11.33
CA PRO A 7 -10.33 -7.25 12.48
C PRO A 7 -9.52 -5.94 12.39
N LYS A 8 -8.91 -5.51 13.50
CA LYS A 8 -8.21 -4.21 13.56
C LYS A 8 -6.84 -4.30 12.90
N VAL A 9 -6.47 -3.29 12.10
CA VAL A 9 -5.12 -3.13 11.56
C VAL A 9 -4.17 -2.81 12.72
N ILE A 10 -3.12 -3.63 12.85
CA ILE A 10 -2.11 -3.49 13.90
C ILE A 10 -0.73 -3.12 13.35
N GLU A 11 -0.47 -3.41 12.07
CA GLU A 11 0.81 -3.15 11.43
C GLU A 11 0.60 -2.92 9.94
N VAL A 12 1.31 -1.94 9.39
CA VAL A 12 1.35 -1.66 7.97
C VAL A 12 2.80 -1.47 7.55
N GLY A 13 3.21 -2.16 6.50
CA GLY A 13 4.53 -2.03 5.89
C GLY A 13 4.41 -1.76 4.40
N MET A 14 5.34 -0.98 3.86
CA MET A 14 5.54 -0.88 2.41
C MET A 14 6.65 -1.84 2.00
N LEU A 15 6.38 -2.67 1.01
CA LEU A 15 7.29 -3.66 0.48
C LEU A 15 8.14 -3.06 -0.64
N PRO A 16 9.28 -3.66 -1.02
CA PRO A 16 10.17 -3.12 -2.06
C PRO A 16 9.50 -2.95 -3.43
N ASN A 17 8.52 -3.80 -3.75
CA ASN A 17 7.71 -3.70 -4.97
C ASN A 17 6.53 -2.71 -4.81
N MET A 18 6.55 -1.88 -3.76
CA MET A 18 5.51 -0.89 -3.43
C MET A 18 4.13 -1.48 -3.12
N PHE A 19 4.02 -2.77 -2.81
CA PHE A 19 2.80 -3.29 -2.19
C PHE A 19 2.75 -2.90 -0.71
N LEU A 20 1.54 -2.68 -0.22
CA LEU A 20 1.26 -2.60 1.21
C LEU A 20 1.12 -4.02 1.75
N MET A 21 1.82 -4.32 2.84
CA MET A 21 1.54 -5.43 3.73
C MET A 21 0.73 -4.88 4.90
N VAL A 22 -0.44 -5.47 5.16
CA VAL A 22 -1.35 -5.05 6.23
C VAL A 22 -1.63 -6.24 7.12
N LYS A 23 -1.21 -6.15 8.38
CA LYS A 23 -1.45 -7.16 9.41
C LYS A 23 -2.59 -6.73 10.31
N PHE A 24 -3.44 -7.71 10.62
CA PHE A 24 -4.61 -7.56 11.46
C PHE A 24 -4.42 -8.27 12.81
N ASP A 25 -5.22 -7.89 13.82
CA ASP A 25 -5.17 -8.44 15.19
C ASP A 25 -5.58 -9.92 15.30
N ASP A 26 -6.23 -10.48 14.29
CA ASP A 26 -6.51 -11.92 14.15
C ASP A 26 -5.34 -12.71 13.53
N ASN A 27 -4.18 -12.06 13.35
CA ASN A 27 -3.00 -12.56 12.62
C ASN A 27 -3.18 -12.70 11.11
N THR A 28 -4.31 -12.27 10.54
CA THR A 28 -4.46 -12.22 9.08
C THR A 28 -3.48 -11.20 8.50
N VAL A 29 -2.89 -11.55 7.36
CA VAL A 29 -2.11 -10.62 6.53
C VAL A 29 -2.80 -10.49 5.19
N ARG A 30 -2.89 -9.26 4.70
CA ARG A 30 -3.36 -8.95 3.35
C ARG A 30 -2.39 -8.01 2.65
N TYR A 31 -2.36 -8.13 1.33
CA TYR A 31 -1.55 -7.29 0.48
C TYR A 31 -2.42 -6.41 -0.39
N TRP A 32 -1.99 -5.17 -0.57
CA TRP A 32 -2.72 -4.18 -1.36
C TRP A 32 -1.78 -3.39 -2.26
N ARG A 33 -2.25 -3.06 -3.46
CA ARG A 33 -1.49 -2.22 -4.38
C ARG A 33 -1.49 -0.78 -3.85
N SER A 34 -0.33 -0.24 -3.51
CA SER A 34 -0.24 1.16 -3.07
C SER A 34 -0.48 2.13 -4.24
N LYS A 35 -0.68 3.41 -3.91
CA LYS A 35 -0.79 4.46 -4.92
C LYS A 35 0.52 4.62 -5.70
N LEU A 36 1.66 4.50 -5.01
CA LEU A 36 3.00 4.55 -5.63
C LEU A 36 3.19 3.42 -6.63
N ASN A 37 2.80 2.19 -6.28
CA ASN A 37 2.85 1.07 -7.21
C ASN A 37 2.00 1.31 -8.46
N GLN A 38 0.81 1.89 -8.29
CA GLN A 38 -0.08 2.18 -9.41
C GLN A 38 0.47 3.31 -10.31
N GLU A 39 1.08 4.33 -9.72
CA GLU A 39 1.77 5.40 -10.46
C GLU A 39 2.95 4.85 -11.26
N GLU A 40 3.75 3.96 -10.67
CA GLU A 40 4.85 3.27 -11.35
C GLU A 40 4.35 2.49 -12.58
N ILE A 41 3.32 1.65 -12.40
CA ILE A 41 2.73 0.87 -13.51
C ILE A 41 2.19 1.79 -14.61
N ASN A 42 1.58 2.92 -14.25
CA ASN A 42 1.05 3.86 -15.23
C ASN A 42 2.18 4.53 -16.03
N ILE A 43 3.30 4.86 -15.39
CA ILE A 43 4.49 5.39 -16.08
C ILE A 43 5.02 4.34 -17.06
N PHE A 44 5.24 3.10 -16.61
CA PHE A 44 5.70 2.01 -17.48
C PHE A 44 4.76 1.77 -18.67
N LYS A 45 3.45 1.70 -18.43
CA LYS A 45 2.45 1.50 -19.48
C LYS A 45 2.36 2.65 -20.46
N SER A 46 2.60 3.88 -20.01
CA SER A 46 2.50 5.06 -20.87
C SER A 46 3.63 5.17 -21.88
N GLY A 47 4.69 4.34 -21.77
CA GLY A 47 5.87 4.41 -22.63
C GLY A 47 6.60 5.76 -22.57
N LYS A 48 6.22 6.63 -21.61
CA LYS A 48 6.89 7.90 -21.34
C LYS A 48 8.17 7.59 -20.58
N GLU A 49 9.16 7.07 -21.30
CA GLU A 49 10.53 7.17 -20.84
C GLU A 49 10.85 8.65 -20.68
N ASN A 50 11.07 9.08 -19.45
CA ASN A 50 11.55 10.42 -19.21
C ASN A 50 12.89 10.56 -19.95
N ILE A 51 12.97 11.60 -20.76
CA ILE A 51 14.02 11.95 -21.76
C ILE A 51 15.44 12.12 -21.14
N PHE A 52 15.62 11.77 -19.86
CA PHE A 52 16.84 11.93 -19.09
C PHE A 52 17.26 10.66 -18.31
N GLY A 53 16.65 9.49 -18.53
CA GLY A 53 16.99 8.26 -17.79
C GLY A 53 16.64 8.29 -16.29
N PHE A 54 16.16 9.43 -15.79
CA PHE A 54 15.52 9.57 -14.49
C PHE A 54 14.06 9.11 -14.61
N THR A 55 13.81 7.82 -14.41
CA THR A 55 12.55 7.46 -13.75
C THR A 55 12.56 8.22 -12.42
N ARG A 56 11.46 8.89 -12.06
CA ARG A 56 11.34 9.72 -10.84
C ARG A 56 11.41 8.91 -9.53
N LEU A 57 11.98 7.72 -9.57
CA LEU A 57 12.02 6.72 -8.51
C LEU A 57 13.43 6.12 -8.45
N THR A 58 14.44 6.96 -8.24
CA THR A 58 15.74 6.49 -7.77
C THR A 58 15.54 5.75 -6.44
N PRO A 59 16.28 4.66 -6.16
CA PRO A 59 16.12 3.87 -4.95
C PRO A 59 16.09 4.66 -3.63
N GLN A 60 16.75 5.82 -3.59
CA GLN A 60 16.67 6.76 -2.47
C GLN A 60 15.24 7.17 -2.07
N PHE A 61 14.27 7.25 -3.00
CA PHE A 61 12.88 7.60 -2.67
C PHE A 61 12.14 6.51 -1.89
N TYR A 62 12.52 5.23 -2.06
CA TYR A 62 11.94 4.12 -1.30
C TYR A 62 12.44 4.08 0.15
N TRP A 63 13.55 4.77 0.44
CA TRP A 63 14.21 4.81 1.75
C TRP A 63 13.91 6.05 2.59
N ILE A 64 13.29 7.09 2.01
CA ILE A 64 12.71 8.17 2.81
C ILE A 64 11.51 7.55 3.53
N GLY A 65 11.70 7.21 4.81
CA GLY A 65 10.79 6.39 5.60
C GLY A 65 9.33 6.70 5.31
N ASN A 66 8.58 5.67 4.91
CA ASN A 66 7.17 5.83 4.63
C ASN A 66 6.48 6.35 5.90
N ASP A 67 5.81 7.51 5.80
CA ASP A 67 5.01 8.02 6.90
C ASP A 67 3.76 7.16 7.00
N ILE A 68 3.73 6.30 8.03
CA ILE A 68 2.66 5.35 8.28
C ILE A 68 1.98 5.73 9.59
N ALA A 69 0.70 6.05 9.51
CA ALA A 69 -0.12 6.37 10.67
C ALA A 69 -1.40 5.51 10.66
N ILE A 70 -1.58 4.70 11.70
CA ILE A 70 -2.79 3.87 11.86
C ILE A 70 -3.78 4.64 12.75
N ASP A 71 -5.02 4.78 12.27
CA ASP A 71 -6.13 5.41 12.99
C ASP A 71 -6.97 4.35 13.73
N ASN A 72 -7.70 4.80 14.76
CA ASN A 72 -8.55 3.95 15.60
C ASN A 72 -9.77 3.38 14.86
N ASN A 73 -10.13 3.94 13.70
CA ASN A 73 -11.31 3.54 12.91
C ASN A 73 -11.02 2.51 11.80
N ASN A 74 -9.93 1.74 11.94
CA ASN A 74 -9.48 0.77 10.94
C ASN A 74 -9.09 1.40 9.58
N PHE A 75 -8.71 2.68 9.61
CA PHE A 75 -8.06 3.37 8.50
C PHE A 75 -6.59 3.57 8.84
N PHE A 76 -5.76 3.73 7.81
CA PHE A 76 -4.38 4.11 7.98
C PHE A 76 -3.93 4.98 6.82
N LYS A 77 -2.88 5.76 7.04
CA LYS A 77 -2.25 6.59 6.02
C LYS A 77 -0.88 6.06 5.69
N VAL A 78 -0.54 6.09 4.41
CA VAL A 78 0.83 5.86 3.91
C VAL A 78 1.16 6.98 2.94
N ASN A 79 2.19 7.77 3.23
CA ASN A 79 2.62 8.90 2.40
C ASN A 79 1.45 9.85 2.02
N ASN A 80 0.68 10.29 3.03
CA ASN A 80 -0.54 11.13 2.89
C ASN A 80 -1.71 10.51 2.11
N VAL A 81 -1.66 9.21 1.77
CA VAL A 81 -2.78 8.49 1.15
C VAL A 81 -3.50 7.67 2.20
N THR A 82 -4.81 7.89 2.35
CA THR A 82 -5.66 7.12 3.28
C THR A 82 -6.12 5.81 2.65
N TYR A 83 -6.01 4.72 3.41
CA TYR A 83 -6.44 3.38 3.07
C TYR A 83 -7.45 2.86 4.10
N SER A 84 -8.39 2.04 3.63
CA SER A 84 -9.41 1.36 4.45
C SER A 84 -8.94 -0.06 4.77
N GLY A 85 -8.63 -0.33 6.04
CA GLY A 85 -8.30 -1.66 6.52
C GLY A 85 -9.44 -2.66 6.32
N ASN A 86 -10.69 -2.19 6.43
CA ASN A 86 -11.88 -3.02 6.15
C ASN A 86 -11.93 -3.50 4.70
N ASP A 87 -11.62 -2.62 3.74
CA ASP A 87 -11.65 -2.98 2.32
C ASP A 87 -10.48 -3.89 1.95
N ILE A 88 -9.31 -3.64 2.55
CA ILE A 88 -8.12 -4.47 2.36
C ILE A 88 -8.31 -5.86 2.96
N TYR A 89 -8.96 -5.97 4.12
CA TYR A 89 -9.26 -7.27 4.74
C TYR A 89 -10.12 -8.15 3.82
N ASN A 90 -11.17 -7.55 3.25
CA ASN A 90 -12.18 -8.25 2.47
C ASN A 90 -11.76 -8.52 1.02
N ASN A 91 -10.96 -7.63 0.42
CA ASN A 91 -10.65 -7.68 -1.02
C ASN A 91 -9.14 -7.76 -1.32
N GLY A 92 -8.29 -7.63 -0.31
CA GLY A 92 -6.84 -7.71 -0.47
C GLY A 92 -6.36 -9.11 -0.81
N LEU A 93 -5.17 -9.19 -1.37
CA LEU A 93 -4.55 -10.46 -1.74
C LEU A 93 -4.04 -11.19 -0.50
N MET A 94 -4.13 -12.53 -0.49
CA MET A 94 -3.53 -13.35 0.58
C MET A 94 -2.02 -13.52 0.41
N HIS A 95 -1.54 -13.44 -0.84
CA HIS A 95 -0.14 -13.57 -1.25
C HIS A 95 0.14 -12.59 -2.39
N TYR A 96 1.41 -12.14 -2.54
CA TYR A 96 1.84 -11.24 -3.61
C TYR A 96 3.21 -11.64 -4.14
#